data_AF-A0A830CR71-F1
#
_entry.id   AF-A0A830CR71-F1
#
_cell.length_a   1.000
_cell.length_b   1.000
_cell.length_c   1.000
_cell.angle_alpha   90.00
_cell.angle_beta   90.00
_cell.angle_gamma   90.00
#
_symmetry.space_group_name_H-M   'P 1'
#
loop_
_entity.id
_entity.type
_entity.pdbx_description
1 polymer ?
#
loop_
_entity_poly.entity_id
_entity_poly.type
_entity_poly.pdbx_seq_one_letter_code
_entity_poly.pdbx_strand_id
1 'polypeptide(L)'
;MDGCCCKQAVQCIIFNLEMSFLQGNIADKLHVSRHWKFRKYVLQNHFLPDWLRREIQALMQEEDVDIIMHHILGVIDSSRRDWLSNLKISAEMLQKEFKVSVSEAVRPFITGRTERFVNELELFLASGLNIDAFDKVYIEHLGWEINEISDNEHDEPLEHVPVVPCLYIFDDDSDVN
;
A
#
# COMPACT_ATOMS: atom_id res chain seq x y z
N MET A 1 10.71 7.76 19.22
CA MET A 1 10.74 6.53 18.42
C MET A 1 9.28 6.25 18.09
N ASP A 2 8.59 7.09 17.32
CA ASP A 2 7.11 7.06 17.33
C ASP A 2 6.51 7.30 15.94
N GLY A 3 7.19 6.83 14.89
CA GLY A 3 6.70 6.86 13.50
C GLY A 3 6.11 5.53 12.99
N CYS A 4 6.23 4.45 13.76
CA CYS A 4 5.83 3.11 13.31
C CYS A 4 4.31 2.90 13.32
N CYS A 5 3.60 3.47 14.31
CA CYS A 5 2.20 3.10 14.57
C CYS A 5 1.24 3.56 13.46
N CYS A 6 1.42 4.77 12.92
CA CYS A 6 0.53 5.31 11.88
C CYS A 6 0.73 4.62 10.52
N LYS A 7 1.98 4.30 10.16
CA LYS A 7 2.27 3.59 8.90
C LYS A 7 1.77 2.15 8.96
N GLN A 8 1.92 1.46 10.11
CA GLN A 8 1.37 0.11 10.31
C GLN A 8 -0.17 0.08 10.20
N ALA A 9 -0.85 1.12 10.69
CA ALA A 9 -2.31 1.21 10.63
C ALA A 9 -2.82 1.35 9.19
N VAL A 10 -2.23 2.25 8.39
CA VAL A 10 -2.56 2.40 6.95
C VAL A 10 -2.32 1.09 6.20
N GLN A 11 -1.20 0.42 6.49
CA GLN A 11 -0.84 -0.88 5.90
C GLN A 11 -1.84 -1.99 6.25
N CYS A 12 -2.19 -2.11 7.54
CA CYS A 12 -3.18 -3.07 8.02
C CYS A 12 -4.50 -2.88 7.29
N ILE A 13 -4.87 -1.66 6.95
CA ILE A 13 -6.18 -1.43 6.34
C ILE A 13 -6.14 -1.56 4.81
N ILE A 14 -5.03 -1.17 4.16
CA ILE A 14 -4.78 -1.55 2.77
C ILE A 14 -4.89 -3.08 2.67
N PHE A 15 -4.21 -3.85 3.52
CA PHE A 15 -4.21 -5.31 3.47
C PHE A 15 -5.50 -6.01 3.95
N ASN A 16 -6.34 -5.39 4.78
CA ASN A 16 -7.55 -6.04 5.33
C ASN A 16 -8.86 -5.75 4.57
N LEU A 17 -8.95 -4.73 3.70
CA LEU A 17 -10.15 -4.54 2.88
C LEU A 17 -10.12 -5.35 1.57
N GLU A 18 -11.27 -5.93 1.22
CA GLU A 18 -11.54 -6.65 -0.04
C GLU A 18 -11.28 -5.74 -1.26
N MET A 19 -10.14 -5.96 -1.92
CA MET A 19 -9.59 -5.08 -2.97
C MET A 19 -9.78 -5.62 -4.39
N SER A 20 -10.69 -6.57 -4.61
CA SER A 20 -10.94 -7.13 -5.95
C SER A 20 -11.56 -6.10 -6.92
N PHE A 21 -12.18 -5.03 -6.42
CA PHE A 21 -12.85 -4.01 -7.25
C PHE A 21 -12.04 -2.74 -7.56
N LEU A 22 -10.96 -2.44 -6.82
CA LEU A 22 -10.20 -1.19 -6.96
C LEU A 22 -8.98 -1.31 -7.90
N GLN A 23 -8.56 -2.54 -8.22
CA GLN A 23 -7.30 -2.81 -8.92
C GLN A 23 -7.29 -2.29 -10.37
N GLY A 24 -8.44 -2.30 -11.05
CA GLY A 24 -8.54 -1.81 -12.43
C GLY A 24 -8.37 -0.30 -12.58
N ASN A 25 -8.95 0.50 -11.67
CA ASN A 25 -8.94 1.96 -11.77
C ASN A 25 -7.56 2.55 -11.42
N ILE A 26 -6.89 1.99 -10.40
CA ILE A 26 -5.53 2.40 -10.01
C ILE A 26 -4.51 2.04 -11.11
N ALA A 27 -4.63 0.85 -11.72
CA ALA A 27 -3.68 0.41 -12.75
C ALA A 27 -3.63 1.37 -13.96
N ASP A 28 -4.79 1.92 -14.35
CA ASP A 28 -4.88 2.92 -15.41
C ASP A 28 -4.28 4.27 -14.99
N LYS A 29 -4.55 4.71 -13.75
CA LYS A 29 -3.96 5.93 -13.17
C LYS A 29 -2.44 5.85 -13.04
N LEU A 30 -1.91 4.71 -12.60
CA LEU A 30 -0.47 4.46 -12.44
C LEU A 30 0.20 4.03 -13.75
N HIS A 31 -0.54 4.04 -14.86
CA HIS A 31 -0.04 3.79 -16.20
C HIS A 31 0.72 2.46 -16.35
N VAL A 32 0.23 1.38 -15.74
CA VAL A 32 0.86 0.04 -15.76
C VAL A 32 1.10 -0.44 -17.19
N SER A 33 0.11 -0.33 -18.07
CA SER A 33 0.27 -0.69 -19.49
C SER A 33 1.40 0.09 -20.17
N ARG A 34 1.54 1.39 -19.83
CA ARG A 34 2.63 2.24 -20.33
C ARG A 34 3.98 1.78 -19.78
N HIS A 35 4.05 1.38 -18.52
CA HIS A 35 5.29 0.89 -17.90
C HIS A 35 5.87 -0.31 -18.69
N TRP A 36 5.04 -1.30 -18.99
CA TRP A 36 5.43 -2.48 -19.77
C TRP A 36 5.73 -2.13 -21.24
N LYS A 37 4.88 -1.33 -21.87
CA LYS A 37 5.04 -0.92 -23.29
C LYS A 37 6.33 -0.14 -23.54
N PHE A 38 6.73 0.72 -22.60
CA PHE A 38 7.96 1.51 -22.69
C PHE A 38 9.17 0.85 -22.01
N ARG A 39 9.03 -0.42 -21.57
CA ARG A 39 10.09 -1.20 -20.91
C ARG A 39 10.71 -0.51 -19.70
N LYS A 40 9.91 0.25 -18.96
CA LYS A 40 10.35 0.98 -17.77
C LYS A 40 10.77 0.05 -16.62
N TYR A 41 10.40 -1.23 -16.68
CA TYR A 41 10.86 -2.29 -15.77
C TYR A 41 12.38 -2.46 -15.74
N VAL A 42 13.10 -1.92 -16.74
CA VAL A 42 14.57 -1.89 -16.79
C VAL A 42 15.15 -0.94 -15.72
N LEU A 43 14.39 0.05 -15.27
CA LEU A 43 14.85 1.04 -14.30
C LEU A 43 14.74 0.46 -12.89
N GLN A 44 15.83 0.57 -12.12
CA GLN A 44 15.82 0.23 -10.70
C GLN A 44 14.99 1.26 -9.94
N ASN A 45 13.98 0.80 -9.19
CA ASN A 45 13.36 1.61 -8.15
C ASN A 45 14.19 1.43 -6.87
N HIS A 46 14.90 2.48 -6.44
CA HIS A 46 15.75 2.43 -5.24
C HIS A 46 14.94 2.26 -3.94
N PHE A 47 13.62 2.52 -3.98
CA PHE A 47 12.72 2.27 -2.86
C PHE A 47 12.20 0.83 -2.80
N LEU A 48 12.49 0.00 -3.81
CA LEU A 48 11.99 -1.38 -3.87
C LEU A 48 12.42 -2.24 -2.67
N PRO A 49 13.68 -2.22 -2.20
CA PRO A 49 14.07 -3.02 -1.04
C PRO A 49 13.31 -2.63 0.23
N ASP A 50 13.17 -1.33 0.48
CA ASP A 50 12.47 -0.80 1.65
C ASP A 50 10.96 -1.08 1.59
N TRP A 51 10.37 -0.95 0.40
CA TRP A 51 8.98 -1.30 0.16
C TRP A 51 8.76 -2.81 0.39
N LEU A 52 9.57 -3.67 -0.22
CA LEU A 52 9.48 -5.13 -0.06
C LEU A 52 9.59 -5.53 1.42
N ARG A 53 10.58 -5.00 2.14
CA ARG A 53 10.75 -5.26 3.57
C ARG A 53 9.47 -4.91 4.33
N ARG A 54 8.94 -3.69 4.13
CA ARG A 54 7.71 -3.23 4.78
C ARG A 54 6.52 -4.14 4.50
N GLU A 55 6.29 -4.48 3.24
CA GLU A 55 5.14 -5.30 2.84
C GLU A 55 5.22 -6.72 3.41
N ILE A 56 6.41 -7.33 3.37
CA ILE A 56 6.61 -8.70 3.87
C ILE A 56 6.44 -8.73 5.40
N GLN A 57 6.98 -7.75 6.12
CA GLN A 57 6.79 -7.62 7.57
C GLN A 57 5.31 -7.50 7.93
N ALA A 58 4.54 -6.69 7.19
CA ALA A 58 3.11 -6.53 7.42
C ALA A 58 2.32 -7.82 7.12
N LEU A 59 2.71 -8.54 6.08
CA LEU A 59 2.01 -9.76 5.64
C LEU A 59 2.30 -10.96 6.55
N MET A 60 3.54 -11.10 7.00
CA MET A 60 3.99 -12.20 7.85
C MET A 60 3.85 -11.91 9.35
N GLN A 61 3.74 -10.64 9.74
CA GLN A 61 3.80 -10.19 11.14
C GLN A 61 5.12 -10.56 11.83
N GLU A 62 6.22 -10.56 11.07
CA GLU A 62 7.57 -10.89 11.52
C GLU A 62 8.52 -9.73 11.18
N GLU A 63 9.49 -9.45 12.04
CA GLU A 63 10.47 -8.36 11.81
C GLU A 63 11.64 -8.81 10.92
N ASP A 64 12.14 -10.04 11.12
CA ASP A 64 13.28 -10.58 10.39
C ASP A 64 12.85 -11.20 9.06
N VAL A 65 12.70 -10.35 8.05
CA VAL A 65 12.27 -10.75 6.70
C VAL A 65 13.37 -10.56 5.65
N ASP A 66 14.59 -10.21 6.08
CA ASP A 66 15.64 -9.75 5.17
C ASP A 66 16.05 -10.80 4.16
N ILE A 67 16.11 -12.08 4.59
CA ILE A 67 16.43 -13.20 3.69
C ILE A 67 15.36 -13.33 2.60
N ILE A 68 14.08 -13.20 2.96
CA ILE A 68 12.94 -13.32 2.05
C ILE A 68 12.93 -12.13 1.08
N MET A 69 13.11 -10.91 1.61
CA MET A 69 13.21 -9.70 0.82
C MET A 69 14.33 -9.80 -0.22
N HIS A 70 15.54 -10.23 0.17
CA HIS A 70 16.66 -10.40 -0.75
C HIS A 70 16.43 -11.50 -1.78
N HIS A 71 15.75 -12.59 -1.40
CA HIS A 71 15.36 -13.65 -2.35
C HIS A 71 14.44 -13.09 -3.45
N ILE A 72 13.40 -12.36 -3.07
CA ILE A 72 12.44 -11.77 -4.01
C ILE A 72 13.13 -10.72 -4.89
N LEU A 73 13.94 -9.83 -4.28
CA LEU A 73 14.69 -8.83 -5.02
C LEU A 73 15.63 -9.48 -6.04
N GLY A 74 16.30 -10.57 -5.66
CA GLY A 74 17.17 -11.36 -6.53
C GLY A 74 16.42 -11.96 -7.73
N VAL A 75 15.20 -12.46 -7.51
CA VAL A 75 14.33 -12.95 -8.60
C VAL A 75 13.98 -11.81 -9.56
N ILE A 76 13.53 -10.67 -9.05
CA ILE A 76 13.18 -9.49 -9.87
C ILE A 76 14.40 -9.02 -10.69
N ASP A 77 15.56 -8.89 -10.06
CA ASP A 77 16.78 -8.47 -10.74
C ASP A 77 17.27 -9.48 -11.78
N SER A 78 17.08 -10.78 -11.53
CA SER A 78 17.38 -11.82 -12.53
C SER A 78 16.46 -11.72 -13.72
N SER A 79 15.15 -11.66 -13.49
CA SER A 79 14.17 -11.49 -14.57
C SER A 79 14.47 -10.23 -15.40
N ARG A 80 14.85 -9.12 -14.75
CA ARG A 80 15.24 -7.89 -15.47
C ARG A 80 16.41 -8.09 -16.42
N ARG A 81 17.45 -8.84 -16.01
CA ARG A 81 18.59 -9.18 -16.89
C ARG A 81 18.16 -10.06 -18.05
N ASP A 82 17.28 -11.02 -17.80
CA ASP A 82 16.76 -11.93 -18.82
C ASP A 82 15.90 -11.18 -19.85
N TRP A 83 15.12 -10.18 -19.42
CA TRP A 83 14.32 -9.36 -20.33
C TRP A 83 15.12 -8.35 -21.14
N LEU A 84 16.24 -7.86 -20.60
CA LEU A 84 17.19 -7.02 -21.32
C LEU A 84 17.85 -7.77 -22.47
N SER A 85 18.14 -9.05 -22.27
CA SER A 85 18.74 -9.90 -23.31
C SER A 85 17.72 -10.38 -24.35
N ASN A 86 16.43 -10.45 -23.99
CA ASN A 86 15.37 -10.98 -24.85
C ASN A 86 14.40 -9.90 -25.38
N LEU A 87 14.91 -8.98 -26.22
CA LEU A 87 14.12 -7.87 -26.79
C LEU A 87 12.96 -8.29 -27.70
N LYS A 88 12.89 -9.56 -28.14
CA LYS A 88 11.87 -10.08 -29.07
C LYS A 88 10.54 -10.46 -28.41
N ILE A 89 10.49 -10.56 -27.09
CA ILE A 89 9.29 -10.95 -26.34
C ILE A 89 8.33 -9.75 -26.26
N SER A 90 7.02 -10.01 -26.37
CA SER A 90 6.00 -8.96 -26.22
C SER A 90 5.89 -8.48 -24.77
N ALA A 91 5.45 -7.24 -24.58
CA ALA A 91 5.27 -6.66 -23.25
C ALA A 91 4.29 -7.46 -22.37
N GLU A 92 3.22 -8.01 -22.95
CA GLU A 92 2.23 -8.84 -22.27
C GLU A 92 2.82 -10.16 -21.77
N MET A 93 3.67 -10.79 -22.57
CA MET A 93 4.33 -12.04 -22.18
C MET A 93 5.34 -11.79 -21.06
N LEU A 94 6.12 -10.72 -21.15
CA LEU A 94 7.06 -10.31 -20.10
C LEU A 94 6.35 -10.01 -18.77
N GLN A 95 5.23 -9.29 -18.84
CA GLN A 95 4.39 -9.02 -17.67
C GLN A 95 3.89 -10.32 -17.03
N LYS A 96 3.43 -11.28 -17.84
CA LYS A 96 2.98 -12.58 -17.34
C LYS A 96 4.11 -13.37 -16.70
N GLU A 97 5.28 -13.44 -17.35
CA GLU A 97 6.46 -14.10 -16.81
C GLU A 97 6.90 -13.50 -15.47
N PHE A 98 6.92 -12.16 -15.37
CA PHE A 98 7.18 -11.46 -14.11
C PHE A 98 6.24 -11.92 -13.00
N LYS A 99 4.93 -11.88 -13.26
CA LYS A 99 3.93 -12.29 -12.26
C LYS A 99 4.13 -13.73 -11.82
N VAL A 100 4.44 -14.63 -12.75
CA VAL A 100 4.70 -16.04 -12.44
C VAL A 100 5.96 -16.18 -11.58
N SER A 101 7.09 -15.62 -12.00
CA SER A 101 8.36 -15.74 -11.28
C SER A 101 8.28 -15.17 -9.86
N VAL A 102 7.66 -14.00 -9.69
CA VAL A 102 7.47 -13.44 -8.35
C VAL A 102 6.48 -14.27 -7.54
N SER A 103 5.38 -14.73 -8.14
CA SER A 103 4.41 -15.59 -7.44
C SER A 103 5.08 -16.84 -6.88
N GLU A 104 5.92 -17.51 -7.68
CA GLU A 104 6.64 -18.71 -7.25
C GLU A 104 7.64 -18.42 -6.11
N ALA A 105 8.29 -17.26 -6.14
CA ALA A 105 9.23 -16.82 -5.11
C ALA A 105 8.54 -16.51 -3.78
N VAL A 106 7.35 -15.90 -3.81
CA VAL A 106 6.67 -15.43 -2.59
C VAL A 106 5.69 -16.44 -2.00
N ARG A 107 5.16 -17.36 -2.82
CA ARG A 107 4.14 -18.35 -2.41
C ARG A 107 4.52 -19.13 -1.15
N PRO A 108 5.78 -19.56 -0.93
CA PRO A 108 6.15 -20.28 0.29
C PRO A 108 5.99 -19.46 1.58
N PHE A 109 6.05 -18.14 1.49
CA PHE A 109 6.10 -17.23 2.65
C PHE A 109 4.75 -16.56 2.92
N ILE A 110 4.04 -16.18 1.87
CA ILE A 110 2.82 -15.36 1.96
C ILE A 110 1.65 -16.14 1.35
N THR A 111 1.21 -17.17 2.08
CA THR A 111 0.14 -18.07 1.63
C THR A 111 -1.21 -17.35 1.58
N GLY A 112 -1.98 -17.55 0.50
CA GLY A 112 -3.32 -16.98 0.33
C GLY A 112 -3.35 -15.48 -0.01
N ARG A 113 -2.21 -14.77 0.02
CA ARG A 113 -2.11 -13.35 -0.36
C ARG A 113 -1.08 -13.10 -1.47
N THR A 114 -0.56 -14.16 -2.07
CA THR A 114 0.46 -14.12 -3.15
C THR A 114 0.01 -13.28 -4.35
N GLU A 115 -1.16 -13.55 -4.90
CA GLU A 115 -1.65 -12.85 -6.10
C GLU A 115 -1.80 -11.35 -5.84
N ARG A 116 -2.34 -11.00 -4.67
CA ARG A 116 -2.50 -9.63 -4.22
C ARG A 116 -1.15 -8.92 -4.13
N PHE A 117 -0.19 -9.51 -3.43
CA PHE A 117 1.16 -8.98 -3.28
C PHE A 117 1.82 -8.72 -4.65
N VAL A 118 1.70 -9.68 -5.58
CA VAL A 118 2.30 -9.58 -6.91
C VAL A 118 1.70 -8.42 -7.71
N ASN A 119 0.38 -8.20 -7.63
CA ASN A 119 -0.26 -7.09 -8.31
C ASN A 119 0.09 -5.74 -7.67
N GLU A 120 0.20 -5.66 -6.34
CA GLU A 120 0.63 -4.43 -5.65
C GLU A 120 2.08 -4.08 -5.95
N LEU A 121 2.97 -5.09 -5.98
CA LEU A 121 4.36 -4.91 -6.40
C LEU A 121 4.43 -4.39 -7.84
N GLU A 122 3.62 -4.93 -8.74
CA GLU A 122 3.53 -4.44 -10.10
C GLU A 122 3.10 -2.96 -10.15
N LEU A 123 2.09 -2.58 -9.38
CA LEU A 123 1.61 -1.20 -9.30
C LEU A 123 2.70 -0.26 -8.76
N PHE A 124 3.42 -0.69 -7.72
CA PHE A 124 4.52 0.07 -7.13
C PHE A 124 5.64 0.31 -8.15
N LEU A 125 6.09 -0.74 -8.82
CA LEU A 125 7.11 -0.66 -9.87
C LEU A 125 6.64 0.19 -11.05
N ALA A 126 5.38 0.05 -11.46
CA ALA A 126 4.78 0.80 -12.55
C ALA A 126 4.75 2.30 -12.29
N SER A 127 4.40 2.68 -11.06
CA SER A 127 4.27 4.07 -10.62
C SER A 127 5.59 4.83 -10.66
N GLY A 128 6.71 4.16 -10.35
CA GLY A 128 8.00 4.81 -10.15
C GLY A 128 8.02 5.81 -8.99
N LEU A 129 7.03 5.74 -8.08
CA LEU A 129 6.90 6.60 -6.92
C LEU A 129 7.79 6.11 -5.77
N ASN A 130 8.05 7.03 -4.84
CA ASN A 130 8.53 6.64 -3.52
C ASN A 130 7.38 6.07 -2.68
N ILE A 131 7.73 5.46 -1.54
CA ILE A 131 6.77 4.76 -0.67
C ILE A 131 5.66 5.71 -0.20
N ASP A 132 6.02 6.89 0.32
CA ASP A 132 5.03 7.83 0.88
C ASP A 132 4.08 8.39 -0.19
N ALA A 133 4.58 8.67 -1.40
CA ALA A 133 3.76 9.14 -2.53
C ALA A 133 2.85 8.03 -3.06
N PHE A 134 3.34 6.79 -3.08
CA PHE A 134 2.53 5.63 -3.45
C PHE A 134 1.38 5.41 -2.46
N ASP A 135 1.68 5.47 -1.16
CA ASP A 135 0.67 5.34 -0.11
C ASP A 135 -0.40 6.43 -0.22
N LYS A 136 -0.02 7.68 -0.48
CA LYS A 136 -0.97 8.80 -0.69
C LYS A 136 -1.95 8.52 -1.83
N VAL A 137 -1.46 8.04 -2.98
CA VAL A 137 -2.32 7.68 -4.12
C VAL A 137 -3.30 6.57 -3.74
N TYR A 138 -2.85 5.60 -2.93
CA TYR A 138 -3.70 4.53 -2.41
C TYR A 138 -4.79 5.05 -1.48
N ILE A 139 -4.43 5.89 -0.51
CA ILE A 139 -5.35 6.50 0.47
C ILE A 139 -6.38 7.39 -0.24
N GLU A 140 -5.94 8.28 -1.13
CA GLU A 140 -6.80 9.14 -1.93
C GLU A 140 -7.77 8.31 -2.78
N HIS A 141 -7.31 7.19 -3.35
CA HIS A 141 -8.17 6.33 -4.14
C HIS A 141 -9.20 5.56 -3.31
N LEU A 142 -8.87 5.21 -2.07
CA LEU A 142 -9.80 4.60 -1.11
C LEU A 142 -10.83 5.60 -0.57
N GLY A 143 -10.74 6.89 -0.94
CA GLY A 143 -11.62 7.94 -0.43
C GLY A 143 -11.43 8.18 1.06
N TRP A 144 -10.27 7.80 1.60
CA TRP A 144 -9.94 8.00 2.99
C TRP A 144 -9.28 9.35 3.19
N GLU A 145 -10.02 10.25 3.83
CA GLU A 145 -9.39 11.38 4.49
C GLU A 145 -8.73 10.86 5.77
N ILE A 146 -7.44 10.59 5.70
CA ILE A 146 -6.64 10.51 6.92
C ILE A 146 -6.63 11.93 7.46
N ASN A 147 -7.47 12.18 8.48
CA ASN A 147 -7.35 13.40 9.27
C ASN A 147 -5.95 13.38 9.88
N GLU A 148 -5.01 14.12 9.25
CA GLU A 148 -3.72 14.43 9.85
C GLU A 148 -4.03 15.16 11.16
N ILE A 149 -3.87 14.45 12.28
CA ILE A 149 -3.79 15.10 13.58
C ILE A 149 -2.50 15.92 13.52
N SER A 150 -2.67 17.22 13.26
CA SER A 150 -1.63 18.22 13.40
C SER A 150 -1.12 18.15 14.84
N ASP A 151 0.05 17.53 15.03
CA ASP A 151 0.89 17.74 16.21
C ASP A 151 1.35 19.22 16.23
N ASN A 152 0.46 20.08 16.73
CA ASN A 152 0.83 21.37 17.30
C ASN A 152 0.57 21.25 18.81
N GLU A 153 1.57 20.79 19.55
CA GLU A 153 1.54 20.85 21.01
C GLU A 153 1.94 22.24 21.50
N HIS A 154 1.15 22.72 22.49
CA HIS A 154 1.32 23.86 23.40
C HIS A 154 0.78 25.23 22.99
N ASP A 155 -0.50 25.48 23.35
CA ASP A 155 -0.83 26.23 24.58
C ASP A 155 -2.27 25.88 25.04
N GLU A 156 -2.47 25.81 26.36
CA GLU A 156 -3.68 25.34 27.07
C GLU A 156 -4.77 26.46 27.22
N PRO A 157 -5.94 26.22 27.84
CA PRO A 157 -7.20 25.74 27.26
C PRO A 157 -8.29 26.83 27.19
N LEU A 158 -9.19 26.78 26.20
CA LEU A 158 -10.52 27.40 26.31
C LEU A 158 -11.61 26.52 25.69
N GLU A 159 -12.59 26.25 26.53
CA GLU A 159 -13.89 25.61 26.35
C GLU A 159 -14.51 25.83 24.97
N HIS A 160 -15.03 24.79 24.31
CA HIS A 160 -16.31 24.86 23.61
C HIS A 160 -16.93 23.47 23.37
N VAL A 161 -18.19 23.40 23.76
CA VAL A 161 -19.08 22.26 24.04
C VAL A 161 -19.59 21.57 22.76
N PRO A 162 -19.90 20.25 22.78
CA PRO A 162 -20.49 19.53 21.64
C PRO A 162 -21.94 19.98 21.39
N VAL A 163 -22.24 20.43 20.17
CA VAL A 163 -23.62 20.77 19.76
C VAL A 163 -24.35 19.51 19.30
N VAL A 164 -24.92 18.80 20.26
CA VAL A 164 -26.02 17.85 20.04
C VAL A 164 -27.29 18.67 19.73
N PRO A 165 -28.05 18.40 18.65
CA PRO A 165 -29.33 19.05 18.44
C PRO A 165 -30.38 18.56 19.45
N CYS A 166 -30.53 19.28 20.56
CA CYS A 166 -31.59 19.04 21.54
C CYS A 166 -32.92 19.64 21.06
N LEU A 167 -33.91 18.79 20.77
CA LEU A 167 -35.32 19.19 20.76
C LEU A 167 -35.81 19.22 22.21
N TYR A 168 -36.13 20.43 22.67
CA TYR A 168 -36.61 20.77 24.01
C TYR A 168 -38.13 20.59 24.08
N ILE A 169 -38.62 19.73 24.98
CA ILE A 169 -39.99 19.80 25.51
C ILE A 169 -39.85 19.66 27.02
N PHE A 170 -40.16 20.75 27.74
CA PHE A 170 -40.26 20.81 29.20
C PHE A 170 -41.74 20.93 29.59
N ASP A 171 -42.07 20.36 30.75
CA ASP A 171 -42.82 20.98 31.87
C ASP A 171 -42.58 20.00 33.06
N ASP A 172 -41.76 20.35 34.07
CA ASP A 172 -42.09 21.08 35.32
C ASP A 172 -43.46 20.65 35.90
N ASP A 173 -43.61 20.23 37.16
CA ASP A 173 -42.89 20.54 38.39
C ASP A 173 -43.01 19.35 39.38
N SER A 174 -41.95 19.11 40.14
CA SER A 174 -41.99 18.32 41.37
C SER A 174 -42.22 19.23 42.56
N ASP A 175 -43.14 18.89 43.46
CA ASP A 175 -43.07 19.37 44.84
C ASP A 175 -43.09 18.17 45.80
N VAL A 176 -41.96 18.01 46.49
CA VAL A 176 -41.70 16.98 47.50
C VAL A 176 -41.94 17.59 48.87
N ASN A 177 -42.80 16.97 49.67
CA ASN A 177 -42.60 16.83 51.11
C ASN A 177 -43.19 15.52 51.62
#